data_AF-A0A3D2Z8P2-F1
#
_entry.id   AF-A0A3D2Z8P2-F1
#
_cell.length_a   1.000
_cell.length_b   1.000
_cell.length_c   1.000
_cell.angle_alpha   90.00
_cell.angle_beta   90.00
_cell.angle_gamma   90.00
#
_symmetry.space_group_name_H-M   'P 1'
#
loop_
_entity.id
_entity.type
_entity.pdbx_description
1 polymer ?
#
loop_
_entity_poly.entity_id
_entity_poly.type
_entity_poly.pdbx_seq_one_letter_code
_entity_poly.pdbx_strand_id
1 'polypeptide(L)'
;MRKLIDLGAQLPVGIIMGTCETVNGEGLRELVELGADLCDAKGDRLAPVALALTTYGRDPSGKHEVLRLLEGNLDYPDTPAMAIHRGRIDLLEGHLRRDPKFISLRLNGEDLYPKACGCGGDDGFGLHGTPLGQATLLHMAIDFYEREIFAWLLEHGADVNARAGVDADGFGGHTPLFSTVVIQPGPAELRDGYFTRTLLEQGADPSIRASIRKKLAFIDEEEHRYRDVTALEYGRAFHEERFVDKTALTVLEQF
;
A
#
# COMPACT_ATOMS: atom_id res chain seq x y z
N MET A 1 -22.72 9.17 16.49
CA MET A 1 -22.08 9.46 17.80
C MET A 1 -22.75 10.63 18.53
N ARG A 2 -23.06 11.73 17.85
CA ARG A 2 -23.60 12.99 18.41
C ARG A 2 -24.68 12.86 19.49
N LYS A 3 -25.74 12.08 19.24
CA LYS A 3 -26.81 11.85 20.23
C LYS A 3 -26.32 11.31 21.57
N LEU A 4 -25.25 10.51 21.60
CA LEU A 4 -24.69 10.00 22.85
C LEU A 4 -23.92 11.09 23.59
N ILE A 5 -23.19 11.94 22.88
CA ILE A 5 -22.49 13.09 23.46
C ILE A 5 -23.48 14.11 24.02
N ASP A 6 -24.58 14.37 23.30
CA ASP A 6 -25.67 15.23 23.79
C ASP A 6 -26.31 14.68 25.09
N LEU A 7 -26.23 13.36 25.29
CA LEU A 7 -26.67 12.66 26.50
C LEU A 7 -25.57 12.53 27.58
N GLY A 8 -24.41 13.17 27.39
CA GLY A 8 -23.31 13.24 28.36
C GLY A 8 -22.22 12.18 28.19
N ALA A 9 -22.22 11.40 27.11
CA ALA A 9 -21.11 10.49 26.82
C ALA A 9 -19.83 11.26 26.49
N GLN A 10 -18.70 10.75 26.97
CA GLN A 10 -17.38 11.27 26.64
C GLN A 10 -16.72 10.40 25.56
N LEU A 11 -15.89 11.01 24.73
CA LEU A 11 -15.05 10.28 23.78
C LEU A 11 -13.89 9.64 24.55
N PRO A 12 -13.72 8.31 24.50
CA PRO A 12 -12.54 7.65 25.05
C PRO A 12 -11.26 8.10 24.32
N VAL A 13 -10.18 8.30 25.06
CA VAL A 13 -8.84 8.45 24.48
C VAL A 13 -8.51 7.22 23.65
N GLY A 14 -7.96 7.40 22.44
CA GLY A 14 -7.71 6.30 21.51
C GLY A 14 -8.89 5.89 20.63
N ILE A 15 -10.06 6.53 20.74
CA ILE A 15 -11.24 6.18 19.92
C ILE A 15 -10.97 6.25 18.41
N ILE A 16 -10.02 7.08 17.98
CA ILE A 16 -9.66 7.25 16.56
C ILE A 16 -8.88 6.07 15.96
N MET A 17 -8.37 5.15 16.78
CA MET A 17 -7.54 4.04 16.28
C MET A 17 -8.32 3.14 15.32
N GLY A 18 -9.61 2.89 15.60
CA GLY A 18 -10.46 2.09 14.70
C GLY A 18 -10.67 2.74 13.34
N THR A 19 -10.80 4.08 13.27
CA THR A 19 -10.90 4.79 11.99
C THR A 19 -9.58 4.80 11.23
N CYS A 20 -8.43 4.80 11.93
CA CYS A 20 -7.12 4.67 11.30
C CYS A 20 -6.88 3.26 10.74
N GLU A 21 -7.24 2.22 11.50
CA GLU A 21 -7.13 0.82 11.06
C GLU A 21 -7.96 0.53 9.81
N THR A 22 -9.18 1.08 9.79
CA THR A 22 -10.15 0.89 8.70
C THR A 22 -10.02 1.93 7.58
N VAL A 23 -9.04 2.84 7.68
CA VAL A 23 -8.83 4.00 6.78
C VAL A 23 -10.11 4.78 6.51
N ASN A 24 -10.97 4.91 7.51
CA ASN A 24 -12.24 5.62 7.41
C ASN A 24 -12.06 7.13 7.66
N GLY A 25 -11.78 7.87 6.59
CA GLY A 25 -11.56 9.32 6.65
C GLY A 25 -12.78 10.12 7.12
N GLU A 26 -13.99 9.74 6.70
CA GLU A 26 -15.23 10.40 7.13
C GLU A 26 -15.47 10.21 8.63
N GLY A 27 -15.32 8.99 9.12
CA GLY A 27 -15.46 8.67 10.54
C GLY A 27 -14.43 9.40 11.39
N LEU A 28 -13.17 9.47 10.94
CA LEU A 28 -12.15 10.24 11.66
C LEU A 28 -12.49 11.72 11.69
N ARG A 29 -12.98 12.29 10.58
CA ARG A 29 -13.41 13.69 10.53
C ARG A 29 -14.52 13.98 11.53
N GLU A 30 -15.55 13.12 11.62
CA GLU A 30 -16.62 13.28 12.62
C GLU A 30 -16.04 13.25 14.05
N LEU A 31 -15.10 12.34 14.35
CA LEU A 31 -14.47 12.27 15.66
C LEU A 31 -13.64 13.53 15.97
N VAL A 32 -12.90 14.06 15.00
CA VAL A 32 -12.13 15.30 15.12
C VAL A 32 -13.06 16.49 15.40
N GLU A 33 -14.18 16.61 14.68
CA GLU A 33 -15.19 17.66 14.89
C GLU A 33 -15.82 17.59 16.29
N LEU A 34 -15.88 16.39 16.88
CA LEU A 34 -16.38 16.16 18.24
C LEU A 34 -15.30 16.34 19.31
N GLY A 35 -14.07 16.70 18.92
CA GLY A 35 -12.97 16.99 19.84
C GLY A 35 -12.20 15.76 20.30
N ALA A 36 -12.16 14.69 19.51
CA ALA A 36 -11.32 13.53 19.81
C ALA A 36 -9.82 13.89 19.83
N ASP A 37 -9.09 13.36 20.81
CA ASP A 37 -7.64 13.44 20.83
C ASP A 37 -7.02 12.58 19.71
N LEU A 38 -6.02 13.13 19.02
CA LEU A 38 -5.33 12.45 17.93
C LEU A 38 -4.20 11.55 18.44
N CYS A 39 -4.53 10.58 19.28
CA CYS A 39 -3.59 9.64 19.86
C CYS A 39 -4.22 8.27 20.11
N ASP A 40 -3.41 7.28 20.48
CA ASP A 40 -3.91 5.99 20.99
C ASP A 40 -4.38 6.10 22.45
N ALA A 41 -4.84 4.98 23.02
CA ALA A 41 -5.33 4.92 24.40
C ALA A 41 -4.26 5.24 25.47
N LYS A 42 -2.98 5.29 25.10
CA LYS A 42 -1.85 5.64 25.98
C LYS A 42 -1.38 7.09 25.77
N GLY A 43 -1.98 7.83 24.85
CA GLY A 43 -1.58 9.19 24.51
C GLY A 43 -0.47 9.27 23.46
N ASP A 44 -0.10 8.18 22.80
CA ASP A 44 0.88 8.19 21.72
C ASP A 44 0.27 8.78 20.44
N ARG A 45 0.82 9.90 19.98
CA ARG A 45 0.36 10.65 18.80
C ARG A 45 0.85 10.03 17.48
N LEU A 46 1.90 9.21 17.51
CA LEU A 46 2.42 8.55 16.30
C LEU A 46 1.72 7.22 16.03
N ALA A 47 1.21 6.55 17.06
CA ALA A 47 0.45 5.30 16.92
C ALA A 47 -0.68 5.34 15.86
N PRO A 48 -1.59 6.35 15.80
CA PRO A 48 -2.59 6.42 14.74
C PRO A 48 -1.99 6.62 13.34
N VAL A 49 -0.87 7.35 13.25
CA VAL A 49 -0.16 7.58 11.98
C VAL A 49 0.44 6.28 11.46
N ALA A 50 1.19 5.58 12.31
CA ALA A 50 1.79 4.31 12.00
C ALA A 50 0.73 3.31 11.53
N LEU A 51 -0.39 3.20 12.26
CA LEU A 51 -1.48 2.31 11.92
C LEU A 51 -2.11 2.62 10.55
N ALA A 52 -2.34 3.89 10.25
CA ALA A 52 -2.88 4.32 8.96
C ALA A 52 -1.91 4.06 7.79
N LEU A 53 -0.60 4.17 8.03
CA LEU A 53 0.42 3.86 7.01
C LEU A 53 0.50 2.36 6.73
N THR A 54 0.47 1.53 7.78
CA THR A 54 0.73 0.08 7.71
C THR A 54 -0.48 -0.76 7.39
N THR A 55 -1.69 -0.21 7.49
CA THR A 55 -2.89 -0.90 7.02
C THR A 55 -2.94 -0.89 5.48
N TYR A 56 -3.51 -1.97 4.94
CA TYR A 56 -3.58 -2.21 3.52
C TYR A 56 -4.61 -1.31 2.81
N GLY A 57 -4.43 -1.10 1.50
CA GLY A 57 -5.32 -0.28 0.69
C GLY A 57 -6.71 -0.91 0.56
N ARG A 58 -7.67 -0.46 1.37
CA ARG A 58 -9.09 -0.82 1.22
C ARG A 58 -9.97 0.36 0.82
N ASP A 59 -9.51 1.58 1.09
CA ASP A 59 -10.13 2.84 0.70
C ASP A 59 -8.99 3.87 0.56
N PRO A 60 -8.43 4.04 -0.66
CA PRO A 60 -7.30 4.96 -0.87
C PRO A 60 -7.66 6.39 -0.48
N SER A 61 -8.83 6.88 -0.91
CA SER A 61 -9.34 8.22 -0.58
C SER A 61 -9.53 8.40 0.92
N GLY A 62 -10.08 7.39 1.60
CA GLY A 62 -10.19 7.36 3.05
C GLY A 62 -8.83 7.41 3.75
N LYS A 63 -7.84 6.67 3.25
CA LYS A 63 -6.46 6.70 3.76
C LYS A 63 -5.84 8.08 3.61
N HIS A 64 -5.97 8.73 2.46
CA HIS A 64 -5.46 10.09 2.22
C HIS A 64 -6.06 11.08 3.22
N GLU A 65 -7.38 11.01 3.42
CA GLU A 65 -8.08 11.86 4.37
C GLU A 65 -7.64 11.61 5.81
N VAL A 66 -7.47 10.33 6.20
CA VAL A 66 -6.95 9.98 7.54
C VAL A 66 -5.58 10.60 7.76
N LEU A 67 -4.65 10.42 6.82
CA LEU A 67 -3.29 10.97 6.94
C LEU A 67 -3.30 12.51 6.93
N ARG A 68 -4.17 13.13 6.13
CA ARG A 68 -4.34 14.58 6.12
C ARG A 68 -4.81 15.12 7.49
N LEU A 69 -5.77 14.45 8.12
CA LEU A 69 -6.26 14.85 9.45
C LEU A 69 -5.21 14.64 10.56
N LEU A 70 -4.27 13.70 10.36
CA LEU A 70 -3.19 13.42 11.30
C LEU A 70 -1.94 14.29 11.10
N GLU A 71 -1.90 15.19 10.12
CA GLU A 71 -0.76 16.12 9.90
C GLU A 71 -0.43 16.96 11.15
N GLY A 72 -1.40 17.22 12.03
CA GLY A 72 -1.14 17.91 13.28
C GLY A 72 -0.26 17.14 14.28
N ASN A 73 -0.04 15.83 14.06
CA ASN A 73 0.79 14.98 14.91
C ASN A 73 2.26 14.95 14.50
N LEU A 74 2.58 15.23 13.24
CA LEU A 74 3.94 15.17 12.72
C LEU A 74 4.06 15.88 11.36
N ASP A 75 5.26 16.36 11.08
CA ASP A 75 5.65 16.70 9.72
C ASP A 75 6.05 15.41 8.98
N TYR A 76 5.24 15.02 8.00
CA TYR A 76 5.52 13.84 7.18
C TYR A 76 6.85 13.99 6.43
N PRO A 77 7.67 12.93 6.31
CA PRO A 77 8.86 12.95 5.47
C PRO A 77 8.51 13.33 4.01
N ASP A 78 9.29 14.25 3.42
CA ASP A 78 9.19 14.62 2.00
C ASP A 78 9.85 13.54 1.13
N THR A 79 9.16 12.40 0.97
CA THR A 79 9.62 11.28 0.14
C THR A 79 8.56 10.88 -0.90
N PRO A 80 8.98 10.32 -2.04
CA PRO A 80 8.02 9.82 -3.04
C PRO A 80 7.05 8.76 -2.50
N ALA A 81 7.51 7.82 -1.67
CA ALA A 81 6.66 6.81 -1.07
C ALA A 81 5.62 7.42 -0.12
N MET A 82 6.00 8.42 0.68
CA MET A 82 5.06 9.14 1.54
C MET A 82 4.05 9.96 0.72
N ALA A 83 4.46 10.52 -0.41
CA ALA A 83 3.55 11.18 -1.34
C ALA A 83 2.50 10.20 -1.91
N ILE A 84 2.89 8.94 -2.20
CA ILE A 84 1.94 7.89 -2.58
C ILE A 84 0.96 7.59 -1.45
N HIS A 85 1.45 7.33 -0.24
CA HIS A 85 0.57 7.05 0.90
C HIS A 85 -0.49 8.13 1.13
N ARG A 86 -0.15 9.39 0.82
CA ARG A 86 -1.02 10.55 1.02
C ARG A 86 -1.84 10.95 -0.21
N GLY A 87 -1.69 10.26 -1.36
CA GLY A 87 -2.42 10.61 -2.58
C GLY A 87 -1.98 11.93 -3.22
N ARG A 88 -0.73 12.34 -2.99
CA ARG A 88 -0.24 13.70 -3.32
C ARG A 88 0.58 13.73 -4.60
N ILE A 89 -0.09 13.73 -5.76
CA ILE A 89 0.55 13.87 -7.08
C ILE A 89 1.35 15.18 -7.18
N ASP A 90 0.88 16.27 -6.59
CA ASP A 90 1.59 17.55 -6.59
C ASP A 90 2.98 17.46 -5.92
N LEU A 91 3.12 16.64 -4.87
CA LEU A 91 4.41 16.35 -4.26
C LEU A 91 5.28 15.48 -5.18
N LEU A 92 4.70 14.48 -5.85
CA LEU A 92 5.39 13.66 -6.84
C LEU A 92 5.91 14.50 -8.02
N GLU A 93 5.14 15.47 -8.52
CA GLU A 93 5.59 16.44 -9.52
C GLU A 93 6.77 17.29 -9.00
N GLY A 94 6.71 17.69 -7.72
CA GLY A 94 7.81 18.35 -7.03
C GLY A 94 9.08 17.49 -6.98
N HIS A 95 8.96 16.20 -6.71
CA HIS A 95 10.08 15.26 -6.77
C HIS A 95 10.58 15.09 -8.21
N LEU A 96 9.69 14.94 -9.19
CA LEU A 96 10.04 14.76 -10.60
C LEU A 96 10.88 15.91 -11.14
N ARG A 97 10.49 17.15 -10.83
CA ARG A 97 11.24 18.35 -11.22
C ARG A 97 12.64 18.41 -10.62
N ARG A 98 12.82 17.86 -9.41
CA ARG A 98 14.10 17.85 -8.69
C ARG A 98 15.01 16.72 -9.18
N ASP A 99 14.47 15.53 -9.34
CA ASP A 99 15.20 14.34 -9.78
C ASP A 99 14.29 13.40 -10.58
N PRO A 100 14.33 13.44 -11.93
CA PRO A 100 13.52 12.57 -12.77
C PRO A 100 13.76 11.06 -12.54
N LYS A 101 14.91 10.67 -11.98
CA LYS A 101 15.24 9.26 -11.77
C LYS A 101 14.44 8.62 -10.65
N PHE A 102 13.77 9.41 -9.80
CA PHE A 102 12.98 8.88 -8.69
C PHE A 102 11.86 7.93 -9.16
N ILE A 103 11.37 8.05 -10.40
CA ILE A 103 10.39 7.13 -10.99
C ILE A 103 10.89 5.68 -10.98
N SER A 104 12.21 5.49 -11.12
CA SER A 104 12.88 4.20 -11.11
C SER A 104 13.40 3.79 -9.72
N LEU A 105 13.08 4.56 -8.68
CA LEU A 105 13.55 4.31 -7.32
C LEU A 105 13.08 2.94 -6.83
N ARG A 106 14.00 2.23 -6.15
CA ARG A 106 13.69 1.04 -5.37
C ARG A 106 13.52 1.41 -3.91
N LEU A 107 12.39 1.03 -3.35
CA LEU A 107 11.98 1.38 -2.00
C LEU A 107 12.62 0.45 -0.98
N ASN A 108 13.09 0.99 0.13
CA ASN A 108 13.47 0.23 1.30
C ASN A 108 12.39 0.34 2.40
N GLY A 109 12.53 -0.42 3.49
CA GLY A 109 11.57 -0.42 4.58
C GLY A 109 11.33 0.97 5.20
N GLU A 110 12.35 1.82 5.25
CA GLU A 110 12.25 3.18 5.80
C GLU A 110 11.63 4.17 4.81
N ASP A 111 11.65 3.87 3.50
CA ASP A 111 10.87 4.63 2.52
C ASP A 111 9.37 4.34 2.68
N LEU A 112 9.02 3.07 2.87
CA LEU A 112 7.64 2.58 3.00
C LEU A 112 7.03 2.94 4.36
N TYR A 113 7.74 2.65 5.43
CA TYR A 113 7.22 2.71 6.81
C TYR A 113 8.21 3.45 7.73
N PRO A 114 8.32 4.78 7.62
CA PRO A 114 9.35 5.56 8.31
C PRO A 114 9.25 5.48 9.83
N LYS A 115 10.36 5.24 10.54
CA LYS A 115 10.41 5.30 12.03
C LYS A 115 9.98 6.64 12.59
N ALA A 116 10.23 7.72 11.85
CA ALA A 116 9.78 9.08 12.20
C ALA A 116 8.24 9.17 12.31
N CYS A 117 7.51 8.27 11.64
CA CYS A 117 6.06 8.15 11.70
C CYS A 117 5.57 7.17 12.77
N GLY A 118 6.45 6.66 13.64
CA GLY A 118 6.13 5.62 14.62
C GLY A 118 6.10 4.19 14.05
N CYS A 119 6.56 4.00 12.81
CA CYS A 119 6.65 2.69 12.18
C CYS A 119 7.94 1.93 12.57
N GLY A 120 8.06 0.66 12.16
CA GLY A 120 9.25 -0.17 12.41
C GLY A 120 10.47 0.14 11.55
N GLY A 121 10.29 0.76 10.38
CA GLY A 121 11.34 1.01 9.39
C GLY A 121 11.82 -0.22 8.62
N ASP A 122 11.06 -1.32 8.70
CA ASP A 122 11.26 -2.53 7.92
C ASP A 122 10.06 -2.76 6.99
N ASP A 123 10.30 -3.43 5.87
CA ASP A 123 9.29 -3.69 4.84
C ASP A 123 8.22 -4.71 5.28
N GLY A 124 8.49 -5.50 6.32
CA GLY A 124 7.54 -6.45 6.92
C GLY A 124 6.54 -5.80 7.87
N PHE A 125 6.70 -4.51 8.19
CA PHE A 125 5.89 -3.80 9.17
C PHE A 125 4.45 -3.53 8.70
N GLY A 126 4.26 -3.39 7.39
CA GLY A 126 2.94 -3.14 6.79
C GLY A 126 2.28 -4.36 6.18
N LEU A 127 0.96 -4.26 6.00
CA LEU A 127 0.14 -5.27 5.34
C LEU A 127 0.14 -5.03 3.83
N HIS A 128 0.92 -5.83 3.11
CA HIS A 128 0.95 -5.88 1.63
C HIS A 128 0.73 -7.30 1.13
N GLY A 129 0.32 -7.46 -0.14
CA GLY A 129 0.19 -8.76 -0.78
C GLY A 129 1.55 -9.29 -1.21
N THR A 130 1.95 -8.95 -2.43
CA THR A 130 3.31 -9.20 -2.92
C THR A 130 4.32 -8.27 -2.21
N PRO A 131 5.54 -8.75 -1.85
CA PRO A 131 6.51 -7.94 -1.11
C PRO A 131 6.83 -6.59 -1.77
N LEU A 132 6.88 -5.51 -0.97
CA LEU A 132 7.26 -4.17 -1.46
C LEU A 132 8.72 -3.80 -1.20
N GLY A 133 9.46 -4.62 -0.44
CA GLY A 133 10.90 -4.44 -0.23
C GLY A 133 11.67 -4.45 -1.55
N GLN A 134 12.44 -3.41 -1.81
CA GLN A 134 13.18 -3.17 -3.05
C GLN A 134 12.31 -3.07 -4.32
N ALA A 135 10.99 -2.94 -4.18
CA ALA A 135 10.07 -2.72 -5.27
C ALA A 135 10.06 -1.25 -5.72
N THR A 136 9.39 -0.93 -6.82
CA THR A 136 9.25 0.44 -7.32
C THR A 136 7.95 1.10 -6.87
N LEU A 137 7.84 2.42 -7.07
CA LEU A 137 6.61 3.18 -6.85
C LEU A 137 5.41 2.60 -7.62
N LEU A 138 5.63 1.99 -8.78
CA LEU A 138 4.56 1.35 -9.56
C LEU A 138 3.98 0.11 -8.85
N HIS A 139 4.81 -0.67 -8.16
CA HIS A 139 4.35 -1.79 -7.33
C HIS A 139 3.51 -1.29 -6.16
N MET A 140 4.01 -0.24 -5.49
CA MET A 140 3.34 0.37 -4.35
C MET A 140 1.98 0.95 -4.72
N ALA A 141 1.88 1.65 -5.86
CA ALA A 141 0.61 2.20 -6.34
C ALA A 141 -0.45 1.10 -6.57
N ILE A 142 -0.06 -0.07 -7.03
CA ILE A 142 -0.95 -1.22 -7.21
C ILE A 142 -1.43 -1.75 -5.84
N ASP A 143 -0.52 -2.01 -4.91
CA ASP A 143 -0.85 -2.61 -3.60
C ASP A 143 -1.76 -1.71 -2.74
N PHE A 144 -1.67 -0.39 -2.93
CA PHE A 144 -2.55 0.59 -2.30
C PHE A 144 -3.75 1.04 -3.16
N TYR A 145 -3.98 0.43 -4.33
CA TYR A 145 -5.08 0.77 -5.26
C TYR A 145 -5.09 2.24 -5.74
N GLU A 146 -3.92 2.86 -5.84
CA GLU A 146 -3.73 4.26 -6.23
C GLU A 146 -3.82 4.43 -7.76
N ARG A 147 -5.02 4.32 -8.34
CA ARG A 147 -5.22 4.34 -9.80
C ARG A 147 -4.71 5.60 -10.48
N GLU A 148 -4.96 6.77 -9.89
CA GLU A 148 -4.52 8.06 -10.46
C GLU A 148 -3.00 8.19 -10.45
N ILE A 149 -2.36 7.83 -9.33
CA ILE A 149 -0.89 7.83 -9.23
C ILE A 149 -0.28 6.76 -10.15
N PHE A 150 -0.89 5.58 -10.25
CA PHE A 150 -0.46 4.53 -11.17
C PHE A 150 -0.45 5.02 -12.62
N ALA A 151 -1.55 5.63 -13.08
CA ALA A 151 -1.63 6.23 -14.42
C ALA A 151 -0.58 7.32 -14.60
N TRP A 152 -0.44 8.22 -13.62
CA TRP A 152 0.57 9.28 -13.64
C TRP A 152 2.00 8.73 -13.75
N LEU A 153 2.34 7.68 -13.00
CA LEU A 153 3.66 7.03 -13.06
C LEU A 153 3.94 6.48 -14.46
N LEU A 154 2.96 5.83 -15.09
CA LEU A 154 3.08 5.31 -16.46
C LEU A 154 3.27 6.43 -17.49
N GLU A 155 2.48 7.51 -17.39
CA GLU A 155 2.61 8.69 -18.26
C GLU A 155 3.99 9.33 -18.19
N HIS A 156 4.67 9.21 -17.05
CA HIS A 156 6.01 9.74 -16.83
C HIS A 156 7.13 8.70 -17.02
N GLY A 157 6.82 7.55 -17.61
CA GLY A 157 7.82 6.57 -18.06
C GLY A 157 8.25 5.57 -17.00
N ALA A 158 7.41 5.27 -16.01
CA ALA A 158 7.63 4.12 -15.15
C ALA A 158 7.68 2.83 -15.98
N ASP A 159 8.74 2.05 -15.78
CA ASP A 159 8.94 0.79 -16.49
C ASP A 159 7.97 -0.28 -15.97
N VAL A 160 7.06 -0.71 -16.85
CA VAL A 160 6.05 -1.77 -16.58
C VAL A 160 6.68 -3.14 -16.30
N ASN A 161 7.95 -3.33 -16.69
CA ASN A 161 8.73 -4.54 -16.44
C ASN A 161 9.81 -4.32 -15.37
N ALA A 162 9.76 -3.20 -14.63
CA ALA A 162 10.73 -2.91 -13.60
C ALA A 162 10.78 -4.05 -12.57
N ARG A 163 11.97 -4.60 -12.35
CA ARG A 163 12.16 -5.68 -11.39
C ARG A 163 12.52 -5.12 -10.02
N ALA A 164 11.81 -5.61 -8.99
CA ALA A 164 12.23 -5.45 -7.61
C ALA A 164 13.65 -6.02 -7.39
N GLY A 165 14.33 -5.54 -6.34
CA GLY A 165 15.63 -6.10 -5.95
C GLY A 165 15.58 -7.60 -5.67
N VAL A 166 16.73 -8.27 -5.79
CA VAL A 166 16.89 -9.69 -5.44
C VAL A 166 17.82 -9.78 -4.24
N ASP A 167 17.41 -10.51 -3.21
CA ASP A 167 18.19 -10.72 -2.01
C ASP A 167 19.27 -11.81 -2.18
N ALA A 168 20.07 -12.02 -1.13
CA ALA A 168 21.17 -12.98 -1.15
C ALA A 168 20.72 -14.45 -1.32
N ASP A 169 19.46 -14.76 -1.00
CA ASP A 169 18.87 -16.10 -1.13
C ASP A 169 18.21 -16.31 -2.51
N GLY A 170 18.28 -15.30 -3.38
CA GLY A 170 17.71 -15.31 -4.73
C GLY A 170 16.21 -15.03 -4.78
N PHE A 171 15.62 -14.46 -3.72
CA PHE A 171 14.22 -14.02 -3.73
C PHE A 171 14.08 -12.54 -4.09
N GLY A 172 13.01 -12.20 -4.80
CA GLY A 172 12.76 -10.89 -5.39
C GLY A 172 12.65 -10.97 -6.91
N GLY A 173 12.94 -9.86 -7.59
CA GLY A 173 12.93 -9.79 -9.05
C GLY A 173 11.54 -9.79 -9.69
N HIS A 174 10.48 -9.72 -8.88
CA HIS A 174 9.11 -9.62 -9.35
C HIS A 174 8.87 -8.25 -10.01
N THR A 175 7.93 -8.23 -10.97
CA THR A 175 7.50 -7.04 -11.70
C THR A 175 6.14 -6.56 -11.18
N PRO A 176 5.66 -5.37 -11.61
CA PRO A 176 4.35 -4.85 -11.21
C PRO A 176 3.18 -5.83 -11.46
N LEU A 177 3.26 -6.71 -12.46
CA LEU A 177 2.25 -7.76 -12.70
C LEU A 177 2.09 -8.73 -11.52
N PHE A 178 3.14 -9.00 -10.74
CA PHE A 178 3.02 -9.85 -9.56
C PHE A 178 2.19 -9.17 -8.46
N SER A 179 2.30 -7.85 -8.33
CA SER A 179 1.50 -7.05 -7.39
C SER A 179 0.03 -6.96 -7.77
N THR A 180 -0.35 -7.27 -9.02
CA THR A 180 -1.77 -7.29 -9.42
C THR A 180 -2.47 -8.62 -9.12
N VAL A 181 -1.72 -9.73 -9.04
CA VAL A 181 -2.30 -11.08 -8.84
C VAL A 181 -2.43 -11.47 -7.37
N VAL A 182 -1.54 -11.00 -6.50
CA VAL A 182 -1.58 -11.24 -5.06
C VAL A 182 -1.53 -9.90 -4.34
N ILE A 183 -2.67 -9.51 -3.78
CA ILE A 183 -2.93 -8.22 -3.14
C ILE A 183 -3.79 -8.42 -1.89
N GLN A 184 -3.67 -7.52 -0.91
CA GLN A 184 -4.47 -7.58 0.32
C GLN A 184 -5.98 -7.56 0.04
N PRO A 185 -6.80 -8.33 0.80
CA PRO A 185 -8.25 -8.37 0.63
C PRO A 185 -8.89 -6.98 0.65
N GLY A 186 -9.31 -6.48 -0.51
CA GLY A 186 -9.94 -5.17 -0.67
C GLY A 186 -11.37 -5.31 -1.20
N PRO A 187 -12.10 -4.19 -1.31
CA PRO A 187 -13.41 -4.17 -1.96
C PRO A 187 -13.36 -4.73 -3.38
N ALA A 188 -14.37 -5.49 -3.78
CA ALA A 188 -14.40 -6.21 -5.05
C ALA A 188 -14.34 -5.26 -6.26
N GLU A 189 -14.87 -4.05 -6.12
CA GLU A 189 -14.84 -2.96 -7.11
C GLU A 189 -13.42 -2.49 -7.43
N LEU A 190 -12.46 -2.65 -6.50
CA LEU A 190 -11.06 -2.30 -6.74
C LEU A 190 -10.32 -3.42 -7.48
N ARG A 191 -10.89 -4.64 -7.53
CA ARG A 191 -10.35 -5.88 -8.13
C ARG A 191 -10.98 -6.19 -9.49
N ASP A 192 -11.07 -5.17 -10.34
CA ASP A 192 -11.68 -5.23 -11.67
C ASP A 192 -10.68 -5.60 -12.78
N GLY A 193 -9.43 -5.90 -12.43
CA GLY A 193 -8.34 -6.21 -13.37
C GLY A 193 -7.80 -4.99 -14.14
N TYR A 194 -8.15 -3.76 -13.74
CA TYR A 194 -7.65 -2.52 -14.37
C TYR A 194 -6.12 -2.51 -14.47
N PHE A 195 -5.41 -2.66 -13.34
CA PHE A 195 -3.95 -2.62 -13.32
C PHE A 195 -3.33 -3.67 -14.24
N THR A 196 -3.83 -4.90 -14.19
CA THR A 196 -3.32 -6.00 -15.02
C THR A 196 -3.49 -5.71 -16.51
N ARG A 197 -4.69 -5.28 -16.94
CA ARG A 197 -4.94 -4.93 -18.35
C ARG A 197 -4.06 -3.77 -18.79
N THR A 198 -3.99 -2.70 -18.01
CA THR A 198 -3.19 -1.52 -18.37
C THR A 198 -1.70 -1.85 -18.47
N LEU A 199 -1.14 -2.65 -17.55
CA LEU A 199 0.25 -3.10 -17.64
C LEU A 199 0.50 -3.90 -18.94
N LEU A 200 -0.36 -4.87 -19.26
CA LEU A 200 -0.21 -5.71 -20.46
C LEU A 200 -0.37 -4.89 -21.76
N GLU A 201 -1.35 -3.98 -21.81
CA GLU A 201 -1.54 -3.05 -22.93
C GLU A 201 -0.33 -2.13 -23.13
N GLN A 202 0.38 -1.79 -22.06
CA GLN A 202 1.62 -1.00 -22.09
C GLN A 202 2.89 -1.86 -22.30
N GLY A 203 2.74 -3.15 -22.61
CA GLY A 203 3.87 -4.03 -22.96
C GLY A 203 4.56 -4.70 -21.78
N ALA A 204 3.88 -4.87 -20.64
CA ALA A 204 4.37 -5.75 -19.59
C ALA A 204 4.49 -7.19 -20.12
N ASP A 205 5.61 -7.83 -19.83
CA ASP A 205 5.92 -9.20 -20.26
C ASP A 205 5.45 -10.19 -19.18
N PRO A 206 4.35 -10.95 -19.42
CA PRO A 206 3.83 -11.90 -18.43
C PRO A 206 4.72 -13.14 -18.28
N SER A 207 5.71 -13.34 -19.16
CA SER A 207 6.64 -14.47 -19.10
C SER A 207 7.80 -14.25 -18.13
N ILE A 208 7.98 -13.02 -17.63
CA ILE A 208 9.02 -12.71 -16.65
C ILE A 208 8.85 -13.57 -15.40
N ARG A 209 9.92 -14.30 -15.07
CA ARG A 209 9.99 -15.16 -13.88
C ARG A 209 10.69 -14.46 -12.73
N ALA A 210 10.17 -14.72 -11.52
CA ALA A 210 10.68 -14.23 -10.25
C ALA A 210 10.60 -15.33 -9.18
N SER A 211 11.33 -15.16 -8.08
CA SER A 211 11.19 -16.02 -6.90
C SER A 211 10.67 -15.20 -5.75
N ILE A 212 9.54 -15.56 -5.14
CA ILE A 212 8.91 -14.79 -4.08
C ILE A 212 8.86 -15.63 -2.81
N ARG A 213 9.18 -15.01 -1.68
CA ARG A 213 8.87 -15.56 -0.36
C ARG A 213 7.88 -14.65 0.33
N LYS A 214 6.89 -15.24 1.00
CA LYS A 214 5.85 -14.48 1.67
C LYS A 214 5.45 -15.14 2.98
N LYS A 215 5.37 -14.31 4.02
CA LYS A 215 4.73 -14.59 5.29
C LYS A 215 3.52 -13.66 5.43
N LEU A 216 2.38 -14.16 5.90
CA LEU A 216 1.15 -13.37 6.05
C LEU A 216 0.93 -13.03 7.53
N ALA A 217 1.23 -11.79 7.92
CA ALA A 217 1.03 -11.32 9.28
C ALA A 217 -0.40 -11.56 9.76
N PHE A 218 -0.55 -12.06 11.00
CA PHE A 218 -1.83 -12.38 11.66
C PHE A 218 -2.66 -13.51 11.01
N ILE A 219 -2.17 -14.11 9.93
CA ILE A 219 -2.86 -15.17 9.19
C ILE A 219 -2.10 -16.48 9.27
N ASP A 220 -0.83 -16.46 8.85
CA ASP A 220 0.01 -17.64 8.74
C ASP A 220 1.44 -17.31 9.20
N GLU A 221 1.93 -18.08 10.16
CA GLU A 221 3.27 -17.92 10.69
C GLU A 221 4.35 -18.55 9.81
N GLU A 222 3.96 -19.42 8.87
CA GLU A 222 4.85 -20.06 7.92
C GLU A 222 5.29 -19.12 6.78
N GLU A 223 6.54 -19.26 6.35
CA GLU A 223 7.05 -18.60 5.15
C GLU A 223 6.84 -19.52 3.93
N HIS A 224 6.03 -19.07 2.99
CA HIS A 224 5.80 -19.76 1.72
C HIS A 224 6.77 -19.28 0.66
N ARG A 225 7.30 -20.21 -0.13
CA ARG A 225 8.35 -19.96 -1.13
C ARG A 225 7.88 -20.41 -2.51
N TYR A 226 7.89 -19.47 -3.44
CA TYR A 226 7.53 -19.66 -4.84
C TYR A 226 8.77 -19.40 -5.68
N ARG A 227 9.36 -20.43 -6.27
CA ARG A 227 10.64 -20.30 -6.99
C ARG A 227 10.43 -20.32 -8.49
N ASP A 228 11.06 -19.36 -9.15
CA ASP A 228 11.08 -19.24 -10.60
C ASP A 228 9.68 -19.41 -11.19
N VAL A 229 8.77 -18.49 -10.87
CA VAL A 229 7.38 -18.49 -11.30
C VAL A 229 7.06 -17.23 -12.10
N THR A 230 6.16 -17.32 -13.08
CA THR A 230 5.51 -16.14 -13.68
C THR A 230 4.47 -15.55 -12.72
N ALA A 231 3.92 -14.37 -13.02
CA ALA A 231 2.83 -13.78 -12.24
C ALA A 231 1.60 -14.71 -12.21
N LEU A 232 1.23 -15.32 -13.34
CA LEU A 232 0.09 -16.25 -13.42
C LEU A 232 0.33 -17.51 -12.56
N GLU A 233 1.53 -18.10 -12.66
CA GLU A 233 1.91 -19.28 -11.86
C GLU A 233 1.93 -18.95 -10.36
N TYR A 234 2.47 -17.80 -9.99
CA TYR A 234 2.50 -17.31 -8.61
C TYR A 234 1.10 -17.16 -8.03
N GLY A 235 0.20 -16.45 -8.73
CA GLY A 235 -1.17 -16.26 -8.27
C GLY A 235 -1.96 -17.57 -8.14
N ARG A 236 -1.78 -18.52 -9.06
CA ARG A 236 -2.42 -19.84 -8.99
C ARG A 236 -1.89 -20.72 -7.87
N ALA A 237 -0.59 -20.62 -7.56
CA ALA A 237 0.05 -21.40 -6.52
C ALA A 237 -0.08 -20.76 -5.12
N PHE A 238 -0.52 -19.51 -5.03
CA PHE A 238 -0.57 -18.78 -3.77
C PHE A 238 -1.47 -19.50 -2.77
N HIS A 239 -0.93 -19.74 -1.57
CA HIS A 239 -1.52 -20.66 -0.59
C HIS A 239 -2.83 -20.14 0.02
N GLU A 240 -3.05 -18.83 -0.01
CA GLU A 240 -4.19 -18.17 0.60
C GLU A 240 -5.04 -17.47 -0.49
N GLU A 241 -6.10 -18.17 -0.92
CA GLU A 241 -6.90 -17.80 -2.09
C GLU A 241 -7.58 -16.41 -1.96
N ARG A 242 -7.90 -15.95 -0.75
CA ARG A 242 -8.55 -14.62 -0.57
C ARG A 242 -7.65 -13.44 -0.98
N PHE A 243 -6.34 -13.64 -1.05
CA PHE A 243 -5.38 -12.62 -1.49
C PHE A 243 -5.22 -12.61 -3.02
N VAL A 244 -5.73 -13.63 -3.70
CA VAL A 244 -5.59 -13.77 -5.15
C VAL A 244 -6.67 -12.96 -5.84
N ASP A 245 -6.26 -12.07 -6.75
CA ASP A 245 -7.18 -11.37 -7.65
C ASP A 245 -7.52 -12.27 -8.85
N LYS A 246 -8.68 -12.93 -8.78
CA LYS A 246 -9.15 -13.82 -9.84
C LYS A 246 -9.37 -13.10 -11.17
N THR A 247 -9.77 -11.83 -11.15
CA THR A 247 -9.96 -11.04 -12.37
C THR A 247 -8.60 -10.80 -13.03
N ALA A 248 -7.56 -10.49 -12.25
CA ALA A 248 -6.20 -10.37 -12.76
C ALA A 248 -5.71 -11.69 -13.40
N LEU A 249 -5.98 -12.84 -12.79
CA LEU A 249 -5.62 -14.15 -13.38
C LEU A 249 -6.33 -14.39 -14.72
N THR A 250 -7.64 -14.14 -14.79
CA THR A 250 -8.41 -14.29 -16.04
C THR A 250 -7.89 -13.37 -17.15
N VAL A 251 -7.44 -12.16 -16.83
CA VAL A 251 -6.82 -11.27 -17.80
C VAL A 251 -5.47 -11.84 -18.28
N LEU A 252 -4.61 -12.30 -17.37
CA LEU A 252 -3.30 -12.87 -17.73
C LEU A 252 -3.42 -14.12 -18.61
N GLU A 253 -4.46 -14.94 -18.42
CA GLU A 253 -4.69 -16.13 -19.25
C GLU A 253 -4.98 -15.82 -20.73
N GLN A 254 -5.27 -14.56 -21.05
CA GLN A 254 -5.61 -14.12 -22.41
C GLN A 254 -4.40 -13.56 -23.19
N PHE A 255 -3.24 -13.41 -22.55
CA PHE A 255 -2.01 -12.85 -23.12
C PHE A 255 -0.89 -13.89 -23.12
#